data_AF-J0CT32-F1
#
_entry.id   AF-J0CT32-F1
#
_cell.length_a   1.000
_cell.length_b   1.000
_cell.length_c   1.000
_cell.angle_alpha   90.00
_cell.angle_beta   90.00
_cell.angle_gamma   90.00
#
_symmetry.space_group_name_H-M   'P 1'
#
loop_
_entity.id
_entity.type
_entity.pdbx_description
1 polymer ?
#
loop_
_entity_poly.entity_id
_entity_poly.type
_entity_poly.pdbx_seq_one_letter_code
_entity_poly.pdbx_strand_id
1 'polypeptide(L)'
;FHGRSLIFNRATPWHTDKRDKKFAWTPVLTTGHYTAGTFRFLNYDIEYLPGTLILLRGAVFPHEVSYSGGPRVCIAHFTHEYVVNRTTVR
;
A
#
# COMPACT_ATOMS: atom_id res chain seq x y z
N PHE A 1 -3.81 -8.15 15.47
CA PHE A 1 -3.20 -9.01 14.44
C PHE A 1 -3.05 -8.21 13.16
N HIS A 2 -1.84 -8.11 12.61
CA HIS A 2 -1.55 -7.32 11.43
C HIS A 2 -0.66 -8.10 10.46
N GLY A 3 -0.84 -7.87 9.17
CA GLY A 3 -0.01 -8.41 8.09
C GLY A 3 1.00 -7.37 7.61
N ARG A 4 2.10 -7.85 7.02
CA ARG A 4 3.05 -7.01 6.30
C ARG A 4 3.42 -7.66 4.98
N SER A 5 3.43 -6.87 3.91
CA SER A 5 3.90 -7.29 2.60
C SER A 5 5.17 -6.51 2.24
N LEU A 6 6.22 -7.25 1.89
CA LEU A 6 7.45 -6.72 1.31
C LEU A 6 7.38 -6.94 -0.20
N ILE A 7 7.35 -5.85 -0.95
CA ILE A 7 7.12 -5.85 -2.40
C ILE A 7 8.38 -5.29 -3.08
N PHE A 8 9.09 -6.15 -3.80
CA PHE A 8 10.33 -5.81 -4.50
C PHE A 8 10.04 -5.55 -5.98
N ASN A 9 10.55 -4.44 -6.50
CA ASN A 9 10.59 -4.11 -7.92
C ASN A 9 9.27 -4.36 -8.68
N ARG A 10 8.14 -4.02 -8.05
CA ARG A 10 6.81 -4.24 -8.63
C ARG A 10 6.00 -2.96 -8.65
N ALA A 11 5.47 -2.65 -9.83
CA ALA A 11 4.40 -1.69 -10.01
C ALA A 11 3.07 -2.38 -9.68
N THR A 12 2.14 -1.66 -9.07
CA THR A 12 0.85 -2.23 -8.67
C THR A 12 -0.23 -1.60 -9.53
N PRO A 13 -0.98 -2.38 -10.32
CA PRO A 13 -2.06 -1.85 -11.16
C PRO A 13 -3.22 -1.32 -10.32
N TRP A 14 -4.14 -0.59 -10.96
CA TRP A 14 -5.35 -0.06 -10.34
C TRP A 14 -6.20 -1.13 -9.66
N HIS A 15 -6.38 -1.02 -8.34
CA HIS A 15 -7.11 -2.01 -7.53
C HIS A 15 -7.60 -1.44 -6.20
N THR A 16 -8.36 -2.26 -5.45
CA THR A 16 -8.68 -2.08 -4.03
C THR A 16 -8.24 -3.31 -3.23
N ASP A 17 -7.89 -3.11 -1.96
CA ASP A 17 -7.49 -4.17 -1.04
C ASP A 17 -8.72 -4.90 -0.48
N LYS A 18 -9.35 -5.74 -1.31
CA LYS A 18 -10.63 -6.41 -1.00
C LYS A 18 -10.65 -7.26 0.27
N ARG A 19 -9.49 -7.65 0.79
CA ARG A 19 -9.35 -8.50 1.99
C ARG A 19 -9.14 -7.68 3.26
N ASP A 20 -8.86 -6.39 3.14
CA ASP A 20 -8.58 -5.53 4.27
C ASP A 20 -9.85 -5.07 4.97
N LYS A 21 -9.74 -4.85 6.28
CA LYS A 21 -10.83 -4.26 7.07
C LYS A 21 -11.17 -2.88 6.49
N LYS A 22 -12.43 -2.70 6.06
CA LYS A 22 -12.92 -1.55 5.27
C LYS A 22 -12.38 -0.18 5.72
N PHE A 23 -12.34 0.11 7.01
CA PHE A 23 -11.92 1.42 7.53
C PHE A 23 -10.59 1.42 8.27
N ALA A 24 -9.83 0.33 8.19
CA ALA A 24 -8.48 0.29 8.76
C ALA A 24 -7.53 1.18 7.93
N TRP A 25 -6.58 1.80 8.63
CA TRP A 25 -5.46 2.48 7.99
C TRP A 25 -4.39 1.46 7.59
N THR A 26 -3.86 1.63 6.39
CA THR A 26 -2.76 0.85 5.83
C THR A 26 -1.58 1.80 5.57
N PRO A 27 -0.56 1.81 6.45
CA PRO A 27 0.69 2.48 6.15
C PRO A 27 1.45 1.78 5.02
N VAL A 28 1.88 2.55 4.02
CA VAL A 28 2.67 2.07 2.89
C VAL A 28 3.91 2.94 2.73
N LEU A 29 5.06 2.38 3.08
CA LEU A 29 6.37 3.01 2.92
C LEU A 29 7.02 2.51 1.63
N THR A 30 7.54 3.43 0.82
CA THR A 30 8.41 3.09 -0.32
C THR A 30 9.84 3.51 -0.04
N THR A 31 10.81 2.69 -0.46
CA THR A 31 12.24 2.92 -0.29
C THR A 31 13.01 2.30 -1.47
N GLY A 32 14.33 2.45 -1.49
CA GLY A 32 15.22 2.01 -2.56
C GLY A 32 15.91 3.19 -3.25
N HIS A 33 16.33 2.98 -4.50
CA HIS A 33 17.14 3.92 -5.28
C HIS A 33 16.55 4.12 -6.67
N TYR A 34 15.24 4.33 -6.76
CA TYR A 34 14.55 4.66 -8.01
C TYR A 34 14.35 6.17 -8.11
N THR A 35 14.25 6.68 -9.34
CA THR A 35 14.28 8.12 -9.62
C THR A 35 12.92 8.71 -9.99
N ALA A 36 11.93 7.86 -10.30
CA ALA A 36 10.57 8.30 -10.58
C ALA A 36 9.56 7.32 -9.98
N GLY A 37 8.52 7.84 -9.33
CA GLY A 37 7.41 7.04 -8.81
C GLY A 37 6.16 7.87 -8.59
N THR A 38 5.01 7.27 -8.86
CA THR A 38 3.70 7.92 -8.73
C THR A 38 2.77 6.99 -7.97
N PHE A 39 2.11 7.54 -6.95
CA PHE A 39 0.98 6.91 -6.28
C PHE A 39 -0.28 7.62 -6.76
N ARG A 40 -1.16 6.90 -7.45
CA ARG A 40 -2.39 7.47 -8.00
C ARG A 40 -3.61 7.00 -7.21
N PHE A 41 -4.48 7.95 -6.83
CA PHE A 41 -5.74 7.71 -6.12
C PHE A 41 -6.71 8.86 -6.37
N LEU A 42 -8.03 8.60 -6.48
CA LEU A 42 -9.06 9.66 -6.62
C LEU A 42 -8.74 10.78 -7.65
N ASN A 43 -8.09 10.44 -8.76
CA ASN A 43 -7.60 11.36 -9.81
C ASN A 43 -6.41 12.27 -9.43
N TYR A 44 -5.74 12.02 -8.31
CA TYR A 44 -4.50 12.67 -7.94
C TYR A 44 -3.30 11.78 -8.25
N ASP A 45 -2.26 12.39 -8.79
CA ASP A 45 -0.94 11.81 -8.94
C ASP A 45 -0.03 12.41 -7.85
N ILE A 46 0.32 11.59 -6.86
CA ILE A 46 1.24 11.98 -5.79
C ILE A 46 2.64 11.51 -6.16
N GLU A 47 3.63 12.39 -6.01
CA GLU A 47 5.03 12.01 -6.06
C GLU A 47 5.36 10.97 -4.98
N TYR A 48 5.87 9.84 -5.43
CA TYR A 48 6.07 8.67 -4.60
C TYR A 48 7.50 8.19 -4.71
N LEU A 49 8.44 9.01 -4.22
CA LEU A 49 9.89 8.77 -4.22
C LEU A 49 10.36 8.01 -2.97
N PRO A 50 11.60 7.45 -2.96
CA PRO A 50 12.12 6.76 -1.79
C PRO A 50 12.00 7.60 -0.51
N GLY A 51 11.43 7.01 0.53
CA GLY A 51 11.15 7.68 1.81
C GLY A 51 9.69 8.12 1.98
N THR A 52 8.87 8.14 0.92
CA THR A 52 7.46 8.53 1.04
C THR A 52 6.65 7.51 1.84
N LEU A 53 5.91 7.99 2.84
CA LEU A 53 4.91 7.22 3.59
C LEU A 53 3.50 7.68 3.20
N ILE A 54 2.68 6.75 2.74
CA ILE A 54 1.25 6.97 2.49
C ILE A 54 0.44 6.26 3.57
N LEU A 55 -0.53 6.96 4.16
CA LEU A 55 -1.58 6.36 4.98
C LEU A 55 -2.85 6.30 4.14
N LEU A 56 -3.27 5.10 3.73
CA LEU A 56 -4.47 4.93 2.93
C LEU A 56 -5.51 4.01 3.58
N ARG A 57 -6.74 4.08 3.08
CA ARG A 57 -7.78 3.06 3.30
C ARG A 57 -7.94 2.25 2.03
N GLY A 58 -7.07 1.25 1.83
CA GLY A 58 -6.97 0.49 0.57
C GLY A 58 -8.22 -0.29 0.18
N ALA A 59 -9.04 -0.66 1.16
CA ALA A 59 -10.34 -1.28 0.92
C ALA A 59 -11.43 -0.29 0.44
N VAL A 60 -11.22 1.02 0.59
CA VAL A 60 -12.19 2.07 0.23
C VAL A 60 -11.78 2.81 -1.03
N PHE A 61 -10.51 3.18 -1.12
CA PHE A 61 -10.00 4.02 -2.21
C PHE A 61 -9.19 3.17 -3.20
N PRO A 62 -9.65 3.04 -4.45
CA PRO A 62 -8.86 2.45 -5.51
C PRO A 62 -7.56 3.22 -5.71
N HIS A 63 -6.48 2.49 -5.95
CA HIS A 63 -5.15 3.07 -6.09
C HIS A 63 -4.25 2.22 -6.98
N GLU A 64 -3.19 2.86 -7.48
CA GLU A 64 -2.11 2.21 -8.24
C GLU A 64 -0.75 2.84 -7.92
N VAL A 65 0.30 2.12 -8.26
CA VAL A 65 1.69 2.58 -8.14
C VAL A 65 2.45 2.28 -9.41
N SER A 66 3.05 3.30 -10.00
CA SER A 66 4.06 3.19 -11.05
C SER A 66 5.42 3.66 -10.51
N TYR A 67 6.50 3.12 -11.06
CA TYR A 67 7.86 3.54 -10.73
C TYR A 67 8.84 3.16 -11.85
N SER A 68 9.98 3.85 -11.92
CA SER A 68 11.08 3.54 -12.86
C SER A 68 12.42 4.09 -12.38
N GLY A 69 13.50 3.74 -13.09
CA GLY A 69 14.82 4.34 -12.88
C GLY A 69 15.63 3.76 -11.72
N GLY A 70 15.26 2.59 -11.19
CA GLY A 70 16.07 1.87 -10.21
C GLY A 70 15.29 0.88 -9.35
N PRO A 71 15.97 0.22 -8.38
CA PRO A 71 15.33 -0.74 -7.50
C PRO A 71 14.39 -0.07 -6.50
N ARG A 72 13.24 -0.69 -6.27
CA ARG A 72 12.21 -0.25 -5.33
C ARG A 72 11.87 -1.36 -4.34
N VAL A 73 11.76 -0.99 -3.07
CA VAL A 73 11.17 -1.84 -2.02
C VAL A 73 9.98 -1.11 -1.42
N CYS A 74 8.86 -1.80 -1.29
CA CYS A 74 7.65 -1.26 -0.68
C CYS A 74 7.21 -2.15 0.49
N ILE A 75 6.82 -1.49 1.57
CA ILE A 75 6.38 -2.13 2.81
C ILE A 75 4.96 -1.67 3.08
N ALA A 76 4.00 -2.56 2.90
CA ALA A 76 2.60 -2.31 3.26
C ALA A 76 2.28 -3.02 4.58
N HIS A 77 1.75 -2.29 5.54
CA HIS A 77 1.28 -2.83 6.81
C HIS A 77 -0.24 -2.75 6.85
N PHE A 78 -0.93 -3.87 6.93
CA PHE A 78 -2.38 -3.92 6.76
C PHE A 78 -3.05 -4.87 7.75
N THR A 79 -4.37 -4.85 7.77
CA THR A 79 -5.19 -5.73 8.61
C THR A 79 -6.27 -6.38 7.77
N HIS A 80 -6.13 -7.69 7.53
CA HIS A 80 -7.17 -8.46 6.85
C HIS A 80 -8.37 -8.70 7.77
N GLU A 81 -9.57 -8.52 7.24
CA GLU A 81 -10.84 -8.69 7.96
C GLU A 81 -10.97 -10.08 8.59
N TYR A 82 -10.56 -11.11 7.83
CA TYR A 82 -10.62 -12.49 8.27
C TYR A 82 -9.80 -12.78 9.53
N VAL A 83 -8.63 -12.15 9.65
CA VAL A 83 -7.73 -12.37 10.80
C VAL A 83 -8.31 -11.75 12.05
N VAL A 84 -8.89 -10.54 11.93
CA VAL A 84 -9.54 -9.86 13.06
C VAL A 84 -10.77 -10.64 13.54
N ASN A 85 -11.60 -11.12 12.61
CA ASN A 85 -12.86 -11.80 12.95
C ASN A 85 -12.65 -13.20 13.57
N ARG A 86 -11.48 -13.82 13.36
CA ARG A 86 -11.12 -15.12 13.97
C ARG A 86 -10.60 -15.00 15.40
N THR A 87 -10.15 -13.82 15.81
CA THR A 87 -9.50 -13.61 17.10
C THR A 87 -10.40 -12.78 18.00
N THR A 88 -11.67 -13.18 18.15
CA THR A 88 -12.65 -12.59 19.07
C THR A 88 -12.17 -12.68 20.53
N VAL A 89 -11.11 -11.95 20.86
CA VAL A 89 -10.77 -11.55 22.21
C VAL A 89 -11.69 -10.36 22.47
N ARG A 90 -12.76 -10.64 23.22
CA ARG A 90 -13.60 -9.60 23.82
C ARG A 90 -12.80 -8.84 24.87
#